data_AF-A0A077YUT9-F1
#
_entry.id   AF-A0A077YUT9-F1
#
_cell.length_a   1.000
_cell.length_b   1.000
_cell.length_c   1.000
_cell.angle_alpha   90.00
_cell.angle_beta   90.00
_cell.angle_gamma   90.00
#
_symmetry.space_group_name_H-M   'P 1'
#
loop_
_entity.id
_entity.type
_entity.pdbx_description
1 polymer ?
#
loop_
_entity_poly.entity_id
_entity_poly.type
_entity_poly.pdbx_seq_one_letter_code
_entity_poly.pdbx_strand_id
1 'polypeptide(L)' 'MFARRNGFACLYNVQFDQQRLRFSASLKVGDRSFSAVGKSKRTAKQKVALSFLRFLCSSGVQANWGLPEDAAECEAYL' A
#
# COMPACT_ATOMS: atom_id res chain seq x y z
N MET A 1 1.33 -5.43 7.58
CA MET A 1 -0.09 -5.37 8.01
C MET A 1 -0.47 -3.92 8.36
N PHE A 2 -0.62 -3.02 7.39
CA PHE A 2 -0.96 -1.60 7.68
C PHE A 2 -2.47 -1.38 7.78
N ALA A 3 -3.20 -1.71 6.71
CA ALA A 3 -4.62 -1.37 6.60
C ALA A 3 -5.45 -2.02 7.71
N ARG A 4 -5.31 -3.34 7.91
CA ARG A 4 -6.03 -4.08 8.96
C ARG A 4 -5.79 -3.53 10.37
N ARG A 5 -4.57 -3.07 10.68
CA ARG A 5 -4.21 -2.52 12.00
C ARG A 5 -4.72 -1.09 12.21
N ASN A 6 -4.93 -0.34 11.12
CA ASN A 6 -5.48 1.01 11.15
C ASN A 6 -6.99 1.04 10.87
N GLY A 7 -7.68 -0.11 10.95
CA GLY A 7 -9.12 -0.21 10.65
C GLY A 7 -9.49 0.02 9.18
N PHE A 8 -8.51 0.08 8.27
CA PHE A 8 -8.73 0.27 6.85
C PHE A 8 -8.80 -1.06 6.09
N ALA A 9 -9.69 -1.14 5.10
CA ALA A 9 -9.66 -2.19 4.09
C ALA A 9 -8.72 -1.81 2.94
N CYS A 10 -7.97 -2.79 2.40
CA CYS A 10 -7.26 -2.63 1.13
C CYS A 10 -8.20 -3.05 -0.01
N LEU A 11 -8.86 -2.09 -0.65
CA LEU A 11 -9.76 -2.37 -1.77
C LEU A 11 -8.97 -2.31 -3.07
N TYR A 12 -8.77 -3.48 -3.70
CA TYR A 12 -8.17 -3.59 -5.02
C TYR A 12 -9.25 -3.67 -6.10
N ASN A 13 -9.12 -2.85 -7.13
CA ASN A 13 -9.85 -3.02 -8.39
C ASN A 13 -8.83 -3.18 -9.52
N VAL A 14 -9.04 -4.16 -10.42
CA VAL A 14 -8.16 -4.41 -11.56
C VAL A 14 -9.00 -4.51 -12.82
N GLN A 15 -8.71 -3.64 -13.77
CA GLN A 15 -9.37 -3.58 -15.06
C GLN A 15 -8.36 -3.82 -16.18
N PHE A 16 -8.81 -4.48 -17.25
CA PHE A 16 -8.01 -4.62 -18.46
C PHE A 16 -8.38 -3.49 -19.41
N ASP A 17 -7.40 -2.66 -19.73
CA ASP A 17 -7.52 -1.62 -20.74
C ASP A 17 -7.23 -2.23 -22.11
N GLN A 18 -8.28 -2.42 -22.91
CA GLN A 18 -8.19 -2.99 -24.25
C GLN A 18 -7.43 -2.09 -25.23
N GLN A 19 -7.50 -0.76 -25.08
CA GLN A 19 -6.82 0.17 -25.98
C GLN A 19 -5.30 0.12 -25.76
N ARG A 20 -4.88 0.04 -24.50
CA ARG A 20 -3.45 0.01 -24.14
C ARG A 20 -2.87 -1.40 -24.04
N LEU A 21 -3.70 -2.43 -24.14
CA LEU A 21 -3.35 -3.84 -23.89
C LEU A 21 -2.60 -4.01 -22.55
N ARG A 22 -3.08 -3.32 -21.50
CA ARG A 22 -2.46 -3.36 -20.17
C ARG A 22 -3.49 -3.50 -19.06
N PHE A 23 -3.04 -4.01 -17.91
CA PHE A 23 -3.85 -4.09 -16.71
C PHE A 23 -3.66 -2.84 -15.87
N SER A 24 -4.75 -2.12 -15.62
CA SER A 24 -4.80 -1.02 -14.66
C SER A 24 -5.29 -1.55 -13.33
N ALA A 25 -4.54 -1.31 -12.26
CA ALA A 25 -4.93 -1.64 -10.90
C ALA A 25 -5.07 -0.36 -10.09
N SER A 26 -6.16 -0.24 -9.33
CA SER A 26 -6.34 0.77 -8.30
C SER A 26 -6.41 0.13 -6.91
N LEU A 27 -5.81 0.82 -5.93
CA LEU A 27 -5.80 0.45 -4.53
C LEU A 27 -6.34 1.63 -3.72
N LYS A 28 -7.43 1.42 -3.00
CA LYS A 28 -7.96 2.38 -2.02
C LYS A 28 -7.68 1.88 -0.61
N VAL A 29 -7.08 2.75 0.21
CA VAL A 29 -6.80 2.53 1.64
C VAL A 29 -7.22 3.79 2.40
N GLY A 30 -8.33 3.71 3.13
CA GLY A 30 -8.96 4.89 3.74
C GLY A 30 -9.37 5.90 2.66
N ASP A 31 -8.93 7.15 2.82
CA ASP A 31 -9.18 8.24 1.87
C ASP A 31 -8.17 8.32 0.73
N ARG A 32 -7.10 7.52 0.77
CA ARG A 32 -6.06 7.55 -0.25
C ARG A 32 -6.35 6.52 -1.34
N SER A 33 -6.20 6.94 -2.58
CA SER A 33 -6.30 6.09 -3.76
C SER A 33 -5.00 6.13 -4.56
N PHE A 34 -4.56 4.96 -5.00
CA PHE A 34 -3.38 4.78 -5.84
C PHE A 34 -3.78 4.02 -7.09
N SER A 35 -3.13 4.31 -8.20
CA SER A 35 -3.30 3.58 -9.45
C SER A 35 -1.96 3.21 -10.07
N ALA A 36 -1.89 2.05 -10.71
CA ALA A 36 -0.71 1.61 -11.42
C ALA A 36 -1.05 0.68 -12.59
N VAL A 37 -0.18 0.68 -13.60
CA VAL A 37 -0.39 -0.11 -14.83
C VAL A 37 0.70 -1.19 -14.97
N GLY A 38 0.27 -2.41 -15.27
CA GLY A 38 1.12 -3.60 -15.42
C GLY A 38 0.84 -4.38 -16.70
N LYS A 39 1.82 -5.20 -17.12
CA LYS A 39 1.68 -6.14 -18.24
C LYS A 39 0.78 -7.32 -17.89
N SER A 40 0.65 -7.64 -16.60
CA SER A 40 -0.28 -8.65 -16.07
C SER A 40 -1.02 -8.12 -14.85
N LYS A 41 -2.15 -8.76 -14.49
CA LYS A 41 -2.89 -8.46 -13.24
C LYS A 41 -1.98 -8.47 -12.01
N ARG A 42 -1.05 -9.44 -11.94
CA ARG A 42 -0.08 -9.57 -10.85
C ARG A 42 0.87 -8.38 -10.79
N THR A 43 1.46 -7.98 -11.93
CA THR A 43 2.37 -6.82 -11.94
C THR A 43 1.64 -5.51 -11.63
N ALA A 44 0.40 -5.35 -12.09
CA ALA A 44 -0.39 -4.15 -11.80
C ALA A 44 -0.68 -4.03 -10.29
N LYS A 45 -1.15 -5.12 -9.65
CA LYS A 45 -1.35 -5.17 -8.18
C LYS A 45 -0.07 -4.90 -7.41
N GLN A 46 1.04 -5.51 -7.83
CA GLN A 46 2.32 -5.32 -7.15
C GLN A 46 2.78 -3.86 -7.25
N LYS A 47 2.69 -3.24 -8.44
CA LYS A 47 3.08 -1.84 -8.61
C LYS A 47 2.23 -0.87 -7.79
N VAL A 48 0.92 -1.08 -7.73
CA VAL A 48 0.05 -0.18 -6.94
C VAL A 48 0.31 -0.34 -5.45
N ALA A 49 0.57 -1.58 -4.97
CA ALA A 49 1.00 -1.84 -3.59
C ALA A 49 2.32 -1.14 -3.26
N LEU A 50 3.29 -1.22 -4.19
CA LEU A 50 4.61 -0.63 -4.03
C LEU A 50 4.55 0.90 -4.04
N SER A 51 3.65 1.49 -4.84
CA SER A 51 3.37 2.93 -4.81
C SER A 51 2.82 3.36 -3.46
N PHE A 52 1.86 2.61 -2.92
CA PHE A 52 1.32 2.86 -1.57
C PHE A 52 2.39 2.74 -0.48
N LEU A 53 3.24 1.71 -0.53
CA LEU A 53 4.34 1.55 0.43
C LEU A 53 5.36 2.69 0.36
N ARG A 54 5.74 3.11 -0.86
CA ARG A 54 6.62 4.28 -1.05
C ARG A 54 5.99 5.56 -0.51
N PHE A 55 4.69 5.73 -0.70
CA PHE A 55 3.95 6.85 -0.14
C PHE A 55 4.01 6.84 1.40
N LEU A 56 3.81 5.69 2.04
CA LEU A 56 3.94 5.55 3.50
C LEU A 56 5.35 5.92 3.97
N CYS A 57 6.39 5.42 3.30
CA CYS A 57 7.78 5.73 3.66
C CYS A 57 8.13 7.22 3.50
N SER A 58 7.59 7.89 2.48
CA SER A 58 7.94 9.29 2.16
C SER A 58 7.12 10.34 2.91
N SER A 59 5.92 9.99 3.35
CA SER A 59 5.02 10.95 4.04
C SER A 59 5.41 11.24 5.49
N GLY A 60 6.52 10.67 5.99
CA GLY A 60 6.88 10.78 7.41
C GLY A 60 5.84 10.16 8.34
N VAL A 61 4.82 9.51 7.78
CA VAL A 61 3.94 8.57 8.49
C VAL A 61 4.80 7.35 8.75
N GLN A 62 5.77 7.49 9.67
CA GLN A 62 6.10 6.40 10.57
C GLN A 62 4.75 5.99 11.11
N ALA A 63 4.21 4.90 10.58
CA ALA A 63 3.08 4.32 11.25
C ALA A 63 3.58 4.10 12.67
N ASN A 64 2.85 4.57 13.66
CA ASN A 64 2.83 3.81 14.89
C ASN A 64 2.33 2.43 14.43
N TRP A 65 3.26 1.51 14.13
CA TRP A 65 2.98 0.26 13.42
C TRP A 65 2.18 -0.69 14.32
N GLY A 66 1.90 -0.29 15.56
CA GLY A 66 1.29 -1.10 16.59
C GLY A 66 2.05 -2.41 16.76
N LEU A 67 3.36 -2.39 16.52
CA LEU A 67 4.26 -3.48 16.90
C LEU A 67 4.61 -3.20 18.36
N PRO A 68 4.16 -4.05 19.31
CA PRO A 68 4.53 -3.92 20.72
C PRO A 68 6.06 -3.89 20.91
N GLU A 69 6.80 -4.44 19.95
CA GLU A 69 8.25 -4.57 19.96
C GLU A 69 8.98 -3.26 19.62
N ASP A 70 8.46 -2.40 18.73
CA ASP A 70 9.21 -1.22 18.28
C ASP A 70 9.34 -0.12 19.36
N ALA A 71 8.34 0.01 20.24
CA ALA A 71 8.39 0.97 21.35
C ALA A 71 9.30 0.49 22.49
N ALA A 72 9.28 -0.82 22.78
CA ALA A 72 10.13 -1.43 23.79
C ALA A 72 11.61 -1.50 23.34
N GLU A 73 11.87 -1.76 22.07
CA GLU A 73 13.25 -1.78 21.53
C GLU A 73 13.86 -0.37 21.46
N CYS A 74 13.08 0.68 21.20
CA CYS A 74 13.61 2.05 21.24
C CYS A 74 13.89 2.55 22.67
N GLU A 75 13.07 2.16 23.65
CA GLU A 75 13.32 2.51 25.06
C GLU A 75 14.41 1.65 25.71
N ALA A 76 14.66 0.42 25.23
CA ALA A 76 15.72 -0.44 25.76
C ALA A 76 17.15 0.05 25.45
N TYR A 77 17.32 1.03 24.58
CA TYR A 77 18.61 1.61 24.19
C TYR A 77 18.82 3.07 24.65
N LEU A 78 17.95 3.59 25.52
CA LEU A 78 18.11 4.89 26.21
C LEU A 78 18.47 4.66 27.69
#